data_AF-A0A8X7VAJ1-F1
#
_entry.id   AF-A0A8X7VAJ1-F1
#
_cell.length_a   1.000
_cell.length_b   1.000
_cell.length_c   1.000
_cell.angle_alpha   90.00
_cell.angle_beta   90.00
_cell.angle_gamma   90.00
#
_symmetry.space_group_name_H-M   'P 1'
#
loop_
_entity.id
_entity.type
_entity.pdbx_description
1 polymer ?
#
loop_
_entity_poly.entity_id
_entity_poly.type
_entity_poly.pdbx_seq_one_letter_code
_entity_poly.pdbx_strand_id
1 'polypeptide(L)'
;MEVPFRHGERIGFSYLISQKYTGDSALVKILRNKEIFEFNIKLAIHKKLIPGHIGGKPPSYFIVAGFVFTTVSVPYLRSEYGKEYEFDAPVKLLDKHLHAMAQSVDEQLVVVSQVLVSDINIGYEEIVNTQVLAFNGKPVKNLKCLAEMVENCDDEYMEFSLDYDQIVVLQTKTAKEATLDILTTHCIPSAMSDDLKN
;
A
#
# COMPACT_ATOMS: atom_id res chain seq x y z
N MET A 1 5.58 -25.54 15.15
CA MET A 1 6.63 -25.89 16.13
C MET A 1 6.18 -25.43 17.50
N GLU A 2 6.20 -26.33 18.48
CA GLU A 2 5.73 -26.03 19.83
C GLU A 2 6.90 -26.06 20.81
N VAL A 3 6.83 -25.22 21.85
CA VAL A 3 7.81 -25.09 22.92
C VAL A 3 7.16 -25.43 24.26
N PRO A 4 7.93 -25.92 25.25
CA PRO A 4 7.42 -26.11 26.60
C PRO A 4 6.90 -24.79 27.18
N PHE A 5 5.72 -24.82 27.80
CA PHE A 5 5.09 -23.63 28.37
C PHE A 5 5.00 -23.69 29.90
N ARG A 6 4.12 -24.56 30.41
CA ARG A 6 3.88 -24.80 31.84
C ARG A 6 3.71 -26.31 32.06
N HIS A 7 3.47 -26.75 33.30
CA HIS A 7 3.32 -28.16 33.73
C HIS A 7 2.73 -29.11 32.66
N GLY A 8 3.58 -29.74 31.86
CA GLY A 8 3.18 -30.68 30.80
C GLY A 8 2.56 -30.06 29.54
N GLU A 9 2.35 -28.75 29.50
CA GLU A 9 1.75 -28.01 28.39
C GLU A 9 2.79 -27.52 27.38
N ARG A 10 2.36 -27.43 26.12
CA ARG A 10 3.14 -26.89 25.00
C ARG A 10 2.38 -25.75 24.36
N ILE A 11 3.11 -24.77 23.83
CA ILE A 11 2.56 -23.60 23.13
C ILE A 11 3.33 -23.33 21.84
N GLY A 12 2.73 -22.63 20.88
CA GLY A 12 3.43 -22.20 19.67
C GLY A 12 4.69 -21.39 20.00
N PHE A 13 5.79 -21.63 19.28
CA PHE A 13 7.07 -20.96 19.52
C PHE A 13 7.01 -19.42 19.42
N SER A 14 6.02 -18.88 18.70
CA SER A 14 5.75 -17.44 18.59
C SER A 14 5.56 -16.77 19.95
N TYR A 15 5.10 -17.53 20.96
CA TYR A 15 4.97 -17.05 22.34
C TYR A 15 6.29 -16.47 22.87
N LEU A 16 7.41 -17.20 22.73
CA LEU A 16 8.73 -16.76 23.21
C LEU A 16 9.22 -15.49 22.50
N ILE A 17 8.80 -15.29 21.25
CA ILE A 17 9.13 -14.09 20.47
C ILE A 17 8.28 -12.91 20.96
N SER A 18 6.97 -13.13 21.15
CA SER A 18 6.02 -12.09 21.55
C SER A 18 6.24 -11.54 22.97
N GLN A 19 6.96 -12.26 23.82
CA GLN A 19 7.35 -11.80 25.17
C GLN A 19 8.52 -10.79 25.16
N LYS A 20 9.25 -10.68 24.05
CA LYS A 20 10.39 -9.78 23.91
C LYS A 20 9.96 -8.42 23.41
N TYR A 21 10.80 -7.41 23.64
CA TYR A 21 10.58 -6.06 23.15
C TYR A 21 11.25 -5.84 21.79
N THR A 22 10.78 -4.81 21.07
CA THR A 22 11.42 -4.39 19.83
C THR A 22 12.83 -3.90 20.11
N GLY A 23 13.80 -4.42 19.37
CA GLY A 23 15.22 -4.14 19.57
C GLY A 23 15.97 -5.19 20.40
N ASP A 24 15.26 -6.06 21.12
CA ASP A 24 15.88 -7.21 21.80
C ASP A 24 16.48 -8.18 20.79
N SER A 25 17.49 -8.94 21.22
CA SER A 25 18.07 -9.99 20.39
C SER A 25 17.63 -11.38 20.86
N ALA A 26 17.49 -12.33 19.93
CA ALA A 26 17.16 -13.71 20.20
C ALA A 26 18.18 -14.64 19.54
N LEU A 27 18.68 -15.60 20.33
CA LEU A 27 19.56 -16.64 19.85
C LEU A 27 18.72 -17.70 19.12
N VAL A 28 19.00 -17.88 17.84
CA VAL A 28 18.32 -18.82 16.96
C VAL A 28 19.32 -19.87 16.49
N LYS A 29 19.05 -21.12 16.86
CA LYS A 29 19.84 -22.29 16.43
C LYS A 29 19.17 -22.93 15.22
N ILE A 30 19.91 -23.09 14.12
CA ILE A 30 19.41 -23.70 12.89
C ILE A 30 20.31 -24.84 12.44
N LEU A 31 19.73 -25.78 11.71
CA LEU A 31 20.46 -26.81 10.98
C LEU A 31 20.47 -26.43 9.49
N ARG A 32 21.66 -26.24 8.91
CA ARG A 32 21.83 -25.94 7.48
C ARG A 32 22.93 -26.84 6.93
N ASN A 33 22.68 -27.54 5.83
CA ASN A 33 23.65 -28.48 5.24
C ASN A 33 24.23 -29.51 6.23
N LYS A 34 23.40 -30.00 7.15
CA LYS A 34 23.77 -30.94 8.25
C LYS A 34 24.70 -30.36 9.32
N GLU A 35 25.00 -29.06 9.27
CA GLU A 35 25.78 -28.36 10.28
C GLU A 35 24.88 -27.46 11.14
N ILE A 36 25.20 -27.36 12.43
CA ILE A 36 24.46 -26.53 13.39
C ILE A 36 25.08 -25.15 13.41
N PHE A 37 24.25 -24.13 13.22
CA PHE A 37 24.63 -22.72 13.30
C PHE A 37 23.83 -22.01 14.38
N GLU A 38 24.44 -21.02 15.04
CA GLU A 38 23.79 -20.16 16.01
C GLU A 38 23.88 -18.70 15.53
N PHE A 39 22.75 -18.01 15.53
CA PHE A 39 22.65 -16.61 15.13
C PHE A 39 22.01 -15.80 16.25
N ASN A 40 22.53 -14.61 16.50
CA ASN A 40 21.88 -13.63 17.38
C ASN A 40 21.11 -12.63 16.51
N ILE A 41 19.78 -12.77 16.45
CA ILE A 41 18.91 -11.99 15.55
C ILE A 41 18.22 -10.89 16.34
N LYS A 42 18.33 -9.64 15.87
CA LYS A 42 17.60 -8.50 16.44
C LYS A 42 16.13 -8.55 16.01
N LEU A 43 15.22 -8.48 16.98
CA LEU A 43 13.78 -8.54 16.76
C LEU A 43 13.23 -7.15 16.42
N ALA A 44 12.31 -7.12 15.48
CA ALA A 44 11.60 -5.92 15.04
C ALA A 44 10.11 -6.21 14.88
N ILE A 45 9.30 -5.15 14.84
CA ILE A 45 7.86 -5.26 14.58
C ILE A 45 7.66 -5.73 13.13
N HIS A 46 6.78 -6.71 12.95
CA HIS A 46 6.42 -7.19 11.62
C HIS A 46 5.62 -6.12 10.85
N LYS A 47 6.18 -5.61 9.74
CA LYS A 47 5.52 -4.67 8.84
C LYS A 47 4.89 -5.46 7.68
N LYS A 48 3.55 -5.48 7.64
CA LYS A 48 2.79 -6.06 6.52
C LYS A 48 2.74 -5.06 5.36
N LEU A 49 2.70 -5.55 4.12
CA LEU A 49 2.47 -4.74 2.93
C LEU A 49 1.11 -4.04 3.01
N ILE A 50 0.06 -4.79 3.37
CA ILE A 50 -1.27 -4.26 3.67
C ILE A 50 -1.40 -4.18 5.20
N PRO A 51 -1.33 -2.97 5.79
CA PRO A 51 -1.34 -2.81 7.23
C PRO A 51 -2.71 -3.14 7.82
N GLY A 52 -2.71 -3.79 9.00
CA GLY A 52 -3.94 -4.11 9.73
C GLY A 52 -4.63 -2.88 10.34
N HIS A 53 -3.90 -1.79 10.53
CA HIS A 53 -4.40 -0.51 11.02
C HIS A 53 -3.51 0.64 10.55
N ILE A 54 -4.06 1.86 10.52
CA ILE A 54 -3.31 3.09 10.18
C ILE A 54 -2.90 3.90 11.42
N GLY A 55 -3.08 3.34 12.63
CA GLY A 55 -2.56 3.92 13.88
C GLY A 55 -3.20 5.26 14.25
N GLY A 56 -4.48 5.45 13.91
CA GLY A 56 -5.23 6.67 14.20
C GLY A 56 -4.86 7.88 13.33
N LYS A 57 -3.92 7.73 12.38
CA LYS A 57 -3.61 8.76 11.40
C LYS A 57 -4.71 8.82 10.33
N PRO A 58 -4.97 10.00 9.74
CA PRO A 58 -5.79 10.07 8.54
C PRO A 58 -5.14 9.25 7.41
N PRO A 59 -5.94 8.58 6.55
CA PRO A 59 -5.41 7.83 5.42
C PRO A 59 -4.78 8.79 4.41
N SER A 60 -3.60 8.43 3.92
CA SER A 60 -2.89 9.22 2.91
C SER A 60 -3.60 9.12 1.55
N TYR A 61 -3.73 10.24 0.86
CA TYR A 61 -4.32 10.30 -0.48
C TYR A 61 -3.65 11.38 -1.33
N PHE A 62 -3.69 11.20 -2.64
CA PHE A 62 -3.19 12.14 -3.64
C PHE A 62 -4.14 12.15 -4.85
N ILE A 63 -4.45 13.34 -5.38
CA ILE A 63 -5.40 13.53 -6.47
C ILE A 63 -4.74 14.33 -7.59
N VAL A 64 -4.84 13.82 -8.82
CA VAL A 64 -4.46 14.54 -10.03
C VAL A 64 -5.46 14.23 -11.14
N ALA A 65 -5.96 15.25 -11.84
CA ALA A 65 -6.96 15.13 -12.91
C ALA A 65 -8.20 14.29 -12.53
N GLY A 66 -8.58 14.33 -11.25
CA GLY A 66 -9.70 13.55 -10.70
C GLY A 66 -9.37 12.11 -10.31
N PHE A 67 -8.19 11.58 -10.64
CA PHE A 67 -7.75 10.26 -10.18
C PHE A 67 -7.41 10.32 -8.70
N VAL A 68 -8.11 9.53 -7.88
CA VAL A 68 -7.89 9.47 -6.43
C VAL A 68 -6.97 8.30 -6.12
N PHE A 69 -5.72 8.60 -5.80
CA PHE A 69 -4.72 7.61 -5.38
C PHE A 69 -4.70 7.48 -3.87
N THR A 70 -4.69 6.23 -3.37
CA THR A 70 -4.51 5.95 -1.95
C THR A 70 -3.79 4.62 -1.74
N THR A 71 -3.61 4.22 -0.49
CA THR A 71 -2.95 2.97 -0.12
C THR A 71 -3.93 1.96 0.44
N VAL A 72 -3.78 0.70 0.04
CA VAL A 72 -4.65 -0.37 0.53
C VAL A 72 -4.24 -0.75 1.96
N SER A 73 -5.23 -0.74 2.84
CA SER A 73 -5.13 -1.15 4.24
C SER A 73 -6.36 -1.95 4.63
N VAL A 74 -6.32 -2.68 5.76
CA VAL A 74 -7.52 -3.39 6.25
C VAL A 74 -8.69 -2.44 6.52
N PRO A 75 -8.50 -1.26 7.15
CA PRO A 75 -9.57 -0.27 7.28
C PRO A 75 -10.14 0.19 5.95
N TYR A 76 -9.30 0.35 4.91
CA TYR A 76 -9.73 0.72 3.57
C TYR A 76 -10.59 -0.38 2.93
N LEU A 77 -10.11 -1.63 2.92
CA LEU A 77 -10.88 -2.76 2.38
C LEU A 77 -12.23 -2.93 3.08
N ARG A 78 -12.28 -2.74 4.40
CA ARG A 78 -13.54 -2.78 5.17
C ARG A 78 -14.48 -1.63 4.85
N SER A 79 -13.94 -0.45 4.50
CA SER A 79 -14.74 0.70 4.12
C SER A 79 -15.38 0.48 2.75
N GLU A 80 -14.61 -0.06 1.80
CA GLU A 80 -15.03 -0.26 0.41
C GLU A 80 -15.97 -1.48 0.25
N TYR A 81 -15.66 -2.59 0.91
CA TYR A 81 -16.33 -3.88 0.71
C TYR A 81 -17.08 -4.38 1.97
N GLY A 82 -17.13 -3.58 3.03
CA GLY A 82 -17.83 -3.93 4.25
C GLY A 82 -17.13 -5.02 5.10
N LYS A 83 -17.92 -5.69 5.94
CA LYS A 83 -17.40 -6.70 6.89
C LYS A 83 -16.87 -7.96 6.20
N GLU A 84 -17.43 -8.30 5.04
CA GLU A 84 -17.11 -9.50 4.27
C GLU A 84 -16.10 -9.20 3.15
N TYR A 85 -15.27 -8.17 3.31
CA TYR A 85 -14.22 -7.80 2.34
C TYR A 85 -13.29 -8.95 1.95
N GLU A 86 -13.13 -9.96 2.81
CA GLU A 86 -12.32 -11.16 2.54
C GLU A 86 -12.91 -12.03 1.41
N PHE A 87 -14.17 -11.82 1.05
CA PHE A 87 -14.88 -12.51 -0.04
C PHE A 87 -15.23 -11.57 -1.19
N ASP A 88 -15.57 -10.30 -0.89
CA ASP A 88 -16.09 -9.36 -1.88
C ASP A 88 -15.01 -8.49 -2.54
N ALA A 89 -13.85 -8.32 -1.92
CA ALA A 89 -12.77 -7.52 -2.50
C ALA A 89 -12.14 -8.23 -3.71
N PRO A 90 -11.54 -7.48 -4.66
CA PRO A 90 -10.87 -8.04 -5.83
C PRO A 90 -9.81 -9.07 -5.44
N VAL A 91 -9.84 -10.22 -6.12
CA VAL A 91 -8.95 -11.36 -5.85
C VAL A 91 -7.48 -10.96 -5.86
N LYS A 92 -7.07 -10.04 -6.75
CA LYS A 92 -5.67 -9.56 -6.79
C LYS A 92 -5.27 -8.77 -5.54
N LEU A 93 -6.17 -7.99 -4.96
CA LEU A 93 -5.91 -7.28 -3.70
C LEU A 93 -5.89 -8.25 -2.52
N LEU A 94 -6.78 -9.26 -2.52
CA LEU A 94 -6.84 -10.30 -1.50
C LEU A 94 -5.61 -11.21 -1.52
N ASP A 95 -5.14 -11.60 -2.70
CA ASP A 95 -3.90 -12.37 -2.87
C ASP A 95 -2.72 -11.63 -2.22
N LYS A 96 -2.60 -10.32 -2.47
CA LYS A 96 -1.58 -9.48 -1.84
C LYS A 96 -1.80 -9.29 -0.35
N HIS A 97 -3.05 -9.24 0.12
CA HIS A 97 -3.36 -9.16 1.54
C HIS A 97 -2.91 -10.41 2.32
N LEU A 98 -3.14 -11.59 1.74
CA LEU A 98 -2.93 -12.88 2.39
C LEU A 98 -1.51 -13.41 2.22
N HIS A 99 -0.87 -13.13 1.08
CA HIS A 99 0.35 -13.84 0.67
C HIS A 99 1.55 -12.93 0.37
N ALA A 100 1.34 -11.65 0.05
CA ALA A 100 2.46 -10.77 -0.29
C ALA A 100 3.23 -10.28 0.95
N MET A 101 4.55 -10.28 0.82
CA MET A 101 5.47 -9.66 1.78
C MET A 101 6.05 -8.39 1.17
N ALA A 102 6.18 -7.34 1.99
CA ALA A 102 6.86 -6.12 1.58
C ALA A 102 8.34 -6.43 1.25
N GLN A 103 8.77 -6.06 0.05
CA GLN A 103 10.15 -6.19 -0.43
C GLN A 103 11.04 -5.04 0.05
N SER A 104 10.45 -3.89 0.38
CA SER A 104 11.15 -2.75 0.97
C SER A 104 10.46 -2.22 2.22
N VAL A 105 11.22 -1.50 3.06
CA VAL A 105 10.73 -1.02 4.36
C VAL A 105 9.50 -0.16 4.19
N ASP A 106 9.45 0.71 3.19
CA ASP A 106 8.37 1.68 3.01
C ASP A 106 7.45 1.34 1.83
N GLU A 107 7.39 0.06 1.46
CA GLU A 107 6.51 -0.39 0.39
C GLU A 107 5.04 -0.27 0.78
N GLN A 108 4.23 0.24 -0.14
CA GLN A 108 2.80 0.35 0.00
C GLN A 108 2.12 -0.09 -1.29
N LEU A 109 0.97 -0.74 -1.16
CA LEU A 109 0.12 -1.08 -2.30
C LEU A 109 -0.73 0.15 -2.67
N VAL A 110 -0.29 0.88 -3.68
CA VAL A 110 -0.97 2.08 -4.19
C VAL A 110 -2.04 1.69 -5.21
N VAL A 111 -3.25 2.23 -5.06
CA VAL A 111 -4.38 2.00 -5.96
C VAL A 111 -4.97 3.32 -6.45
N VAL A 112 -5.55 3.28 -7.64
CA VAL A 112 -6.61 4.21 -8.03
C VAL A 112 -7.87 3.75 -7.30
N SER A 113 -8.30 4.51 -6.29
CA SER A 113 -9.52 4.21 -5.54
C SER A 113 -10.74 4.44 -6.40
N GLN A 114 -10.79 5.61 -7.05
CA GLN A 114 -11.88 6.03 -7.92
C GLN A 114 -11.39 7.17 -8.83
N VAL A 115 -12.21 7.50 -9.83
CA VAL A 115 -12.00 8.63 -10.74
C VAL A 115 -13.16 9.62 -10.57
N LEU A 116 -12.83 10.86 -10.17
CA LEU A 116 -13.78 11.98 -10.08
C LEU A 116 -14.05 12.50 -11.49
N VAL A 117 -15.23 12.17 -12.02
CA VAL A 117 -15.60 12.39 -13.42
C VAL A 117 -15.42 13.85 -13.84
N SER A 118 -14.68 14.05 -14.93
CA SER A 118 -14.42 15.35 -15.55
C SER A 118 -14.00 15.15 -17.01
N ASP A 119 -14.10 16.19 -17.83
CA ASP A 119 -13.76 16.12 -19.27
C ASP A 119 -12.32 15.61 -19.52
N ILE A 120 -11.40 15.83 -18.57
CA ILE A 120 -10.00 15.42 -18.68
C ILE A 120 -9.79 13.89 -18.53
N ASN A 121 -10.74 13.19 -17.91
CA ASN A 121 -10.63 11.76 -17.60
C ASN A 121 -11.69 10.89 -18.29
N ILE A 122 -12.28 11.41 -19.36
CA ILE A 122 -13.21 10.67 -20.22
C ILE A 122 -12.59 9.36 -20.69
N GLY A 123 -13.32 8.25 -20.51
CA GLY A 123 -12.90 6.90 -20.85
C GLY A 123 -12.20 6.14 -19.72
N TYR A 124 -11.97 6.77 -18.57
CA TYR A 124 -11.33 6.15 -17.39
C TYR A 124 -12.23 6.11 -16.15
N GLU A 125 -13.50 6.49 -16.27
CA GLU A 125 -14.43 6.70 -15.16
C GLU A 125 -14.73 5.42 -14.36
N GLU A 126 -14.63 4.26 -15.01
CA GLU A 126 -14.92 2.95 -14.40
C GLU A 126 -13.72 2.34 -13.65
N ILE A 127 -12.56 3.00 -13.64
CA ILE A 127 -11.38 2.50 -12.92
C ILE A 127 -11.60 2.66 -11.42
N VAL A 128 -11.72 1.51 -10.74
CA VAL A 128 -11.96 1.43 -9.30
C VAL A 128 -11.02 0.40 -8.68
N ASN A 129 -10.46 0.72 -7.52
CA ASN A 129 -9.62 -0.14 -6.68
C ASN A 129 -8.56 -0.94 -7.46
N THR A 130 -7.94 -0.29 -8.46
CA THR A 130 -6.97 -0.92 -9.36
C THR A 130 -5.55 -0.48 -8.99
N GLN A 131 -4.63 -1.42 -8.83
CA GLN A 131 -3.27 -1.13 -8.40
C GLN A 131 -2.47 -0.38 -9.46
N VAL A 132 -1.70 0.62 -9.02
CA VAL A 132 -0.67 1.29 -9.83
C VAL A 132 0.65 0.53 -9.68
N LEU A 133 1.22 0.09 -10.79
CA LEU A 133 2.48 -0.66 -10.84
C LEU A 133 3.66 0.25 -11.19
N ALA A 134 3.48 1.14 -12.18
CA ALA A 134 4.53 2.02 -12.65
C ALA A 134 3.98 3.38 -13.11
N PHE A 135 4.85 4.38 -13.09
CA PHE A 135 4.62 5.72 -13.62
C PHE A 135 5.75 6.08 -14.59
N ASN A 136 5.44 6.42 -15.84
CA ASN A 136 6.41 6.68 -16.92
C ASN A 136 7.52 5.59 -16.99
N GLY A 137 7.11 4.32 -16.92
CA GLY A 137 8.01 3.15 -16.92
C GLY A 137 8.81 2.91 -15.64
N LYS A 138 8.68 3.76 -14.60
CA LYS A 138 9.37 3.59 -13.31
C LYS A 138 8.45 2.95 -12.27
N PRO A 139 8.90 1.93 -11.51
CA PRO A 139 8.05 1.22 -10.57
C PRO A 139 7.64 2.11 -9.38
N VAL A 140 6.36 2.04 -9.01
CA VAL A 140 5.79 2.76 -7.87
C VAL A 140 5.97 1.95 -6.60
N LYS A 141 6.71 2.49 -5.64
CA LYS A 141 6.99 1.80 -4.36
C LYS A 141 6.01 2.17 -3.25
N ASN A 142 5.57 3.42 -3.23
CA ASN A 142 4.65 3.95 -2.22
C ASN A 142 3.96 5.22 -2.73
N LEU A 143 2.97 5.71 -1.97
CA LEU A 143 2.15 6.83 -2.40
C LEU A 143 2.95 8.14 -2.49
N LYS A 144 3.88 8.36 -1.55
CA LYS A 144 4.76 9.53 -1.56
C LYS A 144 5.64 9.56 -2.82
N CYS A 145 6.22 8.43 -3.19
CA CYS A 145 7.00 8.28 -4.41
C CYS A 145 6.17 8.58 -5.66
N LEU A 146 4.90 8.15 -5.71
CA LEU A 146 4.01 8.48 -6.82
C LEU A 146 3.70 9.98 -6.89
N ALA A 147 3.37 10.60 -5.76
CA ALA A 147 3.11 12.04 -5.69
C ALA A 147 4.35 12.85 -6.15
N GLU A 148 5.54 12.51 -5.65
CA GLU A 148 6.80 13.14 -6.07
C GLU A 148 7.08 12.94 -7.56
N MET A 149 6.81 11.76 -8.12
CA MET A 149 6.98 11.49 -9.55
C MET A 149 6.04 12.33 -10.42
N VAL A 150 4.80 12.51 -10.00
CA VAL A 150 3.79 13.31 -10.72
C VAL A 150 4.10 14.81 -10.63
N GLU A 151 4.45 15.30 -9.43
CA GLU A 151 4.81 16.71 -9.22
C GLU A 151 6.03 17.10 -10.06
N ASN A 152 7.08 16.26 -10.07
CA ASN A 152 8.30 16.48 -10.84
C ASN A 152 8.23 15.98 -12.29
N CYS A 153 7.05 15.62 -12.80
CA CYS A 153 6.89 15.20 -14.18
C CYS A 153 6.94 16.43 -15.11
N ASP A 154 7.97 16.45 -15.98
CA ASP A 154 8.16 17.43 -17.05
C ASP A 154 7.87 16.85 -18.45
N ASP A 155 7.57 15.55 -18.53
CA ASP A 155 7.19 14.88 -19.78
C ASP A 155 5.84 15.40 -20.30
N GLU A 156 5.60 15.31 -21.61
CA GLU A 156 4.32 15.75 -22.21
C GLU A 156 3.12 14.96 -21.67
N TYR A 157 3.34 13.69 -21.35
CA TYR A 157 2.33 12.77 -20.87
C TYR A 157 2.74 12.11 -19.54
N MET A 158 1.72 11.86 -18.73
CA MET A 158 1.76 11.02 -17.54
C MET A 158 1.15 9.67 -17.89
N GLU A 159 1.98 8.63 -17.85
CA GLU A 159 1.58 7.25 -18.11
C GLU A 159 1.55 6.48 -16.79
N PHE A 160 0.37 6.00 -16.40
CA PHE A 160 0.19 5.12 -15.26
C PHE A 160 -0.05 3.69 -15.78
N SER A 161 0.89 2.80 -15.50
CA SER A 161 0.70 1.37 -15.74
C SER A 161 -0.05 0.78 -14.55
N LEU A 162 -1.25 0.29 -14.80
CA LEU A 162 -2.14 -0.29 -13.81
C LEU A 162 -2.13 -1.81 -13.87
N ASP A 163 -2.75 -2.44 -12.88
CA ASP A 163 -3.02 -3.86 -12.89
C ASP A 163 -3.93 -4.25 -14.07
N TYR A 164 -3.96 -5.53 -14.43
CA TYR A 164 -4.67 -6.05 -15.61
C TYR A 164 -4.17 -5.52 -16.95
N ASP A 165 -2.87 -5.18 -17.02
CA ASP A 165 -2.20 -4.67 -18.23
C ASP A 165 -2.86 -3.41 -18.81
N GLN A 166 -3.53 -2.63 -17.94
CA GLN A 166 -4.17 -1.38 -18.29
C GLN A 166 -3.17 -0.22 -18.22
N ILE A 167 -3.34 0.77 -19.10
CA ILE A 167 -2.51 1.97 -19.13
C ILE A 167 -3.44 3.18 -19.15
N VAL A 168 -3.20 4.14 -18.26
CA VAL A 168 -3.86 5.44 -18.26
C VAL A 168 -2.84 6.48 -18.73
N VAL A 169 -3.18 7.23 -19.76
CA VAL A 169 -2.34 8.30 -20.30
C VAL A 169 -3.09 9.63 -20.18
N LEU A 170 -2.45 10.60 -19.53
CA LEU A 170 -2.96 11.96 -19.36
C LEU A 170 -1.92 12.97 -19.84
N GLN A 171 -2.35 14.07 -20.46
CA GLN A 171 -1.44 15.15 -20.81
C GLN A 171 -1.07 15.94 -19.55
N THR A 172 0.23 16.06 -19.24
CA THR A 172 0.73 16.52 -17.93
C THR A 172 0.22 17.92 -17.56
N LYS A 173 0.28 18.86 -18.50
CA LYS A 173 -0.09 20.26 -18.26
C LYS A 173 -1.59 20.41 -17.97
N THR A 174 -2.43 19.87 -18.84
CA THR A 174 -3.90 19.97 -18.70
C THR A 174 -4.42 19.18 -17.51
N ALA A 175 -3.80 18.04 -17.18
CA ALA A 175 -4.12 17.26 -16.00
C ALA A 175 -3.88 18.03 -14.69
N LYS A 176 -2.73 18.71 -14.58
CA LYS A 176 -2.41 19.55 -13.41
C LYS A 176 -3.36 20.74 -13.30
N GLU A 177 -3.65 21.43 -14.41
CA GLU A 177 -4.57 22.57 -14.46
C GLU A 177 -6.00 22.20 -14.06
N ALA A 178 -6.53 21.08 -14.56
CA ALA A 178 -7.90 20.63 -14.28
C ALA A 178 -8.13 20.20 -12.81
N THR A 179 -7.07 19.89 -12.07
CA THR A 179 -7.19 19.32 -10.72
C THR A 179 -7.92 20.28 -9.77
N LEU A 180 -7.64 21.59 -9.84
CA LEU A 180 -8.24 22.58 -8.92
C LEU A 180 -9.77 22.68 -9.07
N ASP A 181 -10.27 22.66 -10.30
CA ASP A 181 -11.71 22.78 -10.60
C ASP A 181 -12.47 21.52 -10.15
N ILE A 182 -11.86 20.35 -10.36
CA ILE A 182 -12.41 19.06 -9.92
C ILE A 182 -12.53 19.02 -8.39
N LEU A 183 -11.47 19.42 -7.68
CA LEU A 183 -11.49 19.46 -6.21
C LEU A 183 -12.60 20.39 -5.70
N THR A 184 -12.78 21.54 -6.34
CA THR A 184 -13.84 22.51 -5.97
C THR A 184 -15.24 21.91 -6.16
N THR A 185 -15.46 21.19 -7.26
CA THR A 185 -16.76 20.55 -7.57
C THR A 185 -17.13 19.48 -6.55
N HIS A 186 -16.14 18.73 -6.06
CA HIS A 186 -16.34 17.67 -5.07
C HIS A 186 -16.16 18.13 -3.61
N CYS A 187 -16.04 19.43 -3.36
CA CYS A 187 -15.81 20.00 -2.02
C CYS A 187 -14.58 19.41 -1.31
N ILE A 188 -13.54 19.07 -2.06
CA ILE A 188 -12.31 18.49 -1.53
C ILE A 188 -11.36 19.64 -1.18
N PRO A 189 -10.93 19.78 0.08
CA PRO A 189 -10.17 20.95 0.54
C PRO A 189 -8.73 20.99 0.01
N SER A 190 -8.15 19.84 -0.39
CA SER A 190 -6.78 19.77 -0.86
C SER A 190 -6.56 18.57 -1.79
N ALA A 191 -5.62 18.72 -2.74
CA ALA A 191 -5.26 17.64 -3.67
C ALA A 191 -4.57 16.45 -2.98
N MET A 192 -3.98 16.67 -1.82
CA MET A 192 -3.21 15.64 -1.11
C MET A 192 -3.36 15.76 0.41
N SER A 193 -3.16 14.63 1.09
CA SER A 193 -3.10 14.57 2.54
C SER A 193 -1.88 15.32 3.10
N ASP A 194 -1.98 15.79 4.35
CA ASP A 194 -0.96 16.65 4.95
C ASP A 194 0.41 15.95 5.14
N ASP A 195 0.46 14.63 5.19
CA ASP A 195 1.71 13.86 5.27
C ASP A 195 2.49 13.79 3.94
N LEU A 196 1.82 14.14 2.83
CA LEU A 196 2.44 14.26 1.51
C LEU A 196 2.83 15.69 1.17
N LYS A 197 2.28 16.68 1.89
CA LYS A 197 2.74 18.07 1.84
C LYS A 197 4.08 18.14 2.57
N ASN A 198 5.09 18.69 1.90
CA ASN A 198 6.45 18.82 2.43
C ASN A 198 6.51 19.37 3.87
#